data_AF-A0AA41XUD4-F1
#
_entry.id   AF-A0AA41XUD4-F1
#
_cell.length_a   1.000
_cell.length_b   1.000
_cell.length_c   1.000
_cell.angle_alpha   90.00
_cell.angle_beta   90.00
_cell.angle_gamma   90.00
#
_symmetry.space_group_name_H-M   'P 1'
#
loop_
_entity.id
_entity.type
_entity.pdbx_description
1 polymer ?
#
loop_
_entity_poly.entity_id
_entity_poly.type
_entity_poly.pdbx_seq_one_letter_code
_entity_poly.pdbx_strand_id
1 'polypeptide(L)'
;MTAHSTDGRADATRRQILRAASHQFARRAYHDVGLDDILAQAELTKGAMYFHFRSKHALAVAIIERQTTDGAAKVEELLTRGLSGLETLIDFSYLIAVGDIKTDGVRAGLNLLESVGRSEGLQKRLLDEWAKALAGVVEQAIAEGDIHEDCDPQDVGRLMVSLHMGLRQTSNLEEPERFLRDLEKCWLLMLTGILQADRTEYFRQFLRRRASLAITSTSTGAD
;
A
#
# COMPACT_ATOMS: atom_id res chain seq x y z
N MET A 1 -32.03 16.43 -23.98
CA MET A 1 -31.82 14.99 -23.69
C MET A 1 -30.32 14.71 -23.79
N THR A 2 -29.60 14.94 -22.69
CA THR A 2 -29.04 13.90 -21.78
C THR A 2 -27.87 13.11 -22.38
N ALA A 3 -26.72 13.78 -22.58
CA ALA A 3 -25.41 13.15 -22.80
C ALA A 3 -24.65 12.84 -21.49
N HIS A 4 -25.32 12.95 -20.33
CA HIS A 4 -24.72 12.79 -18.99
C HIS A 4 -25.03 11.44 -18.31
N SER A 5 -25.69 10.48 -18.99
CA SER A 5 -26.08 9.19 -18.38
C SER A 5 -25.19 8.00 -18.76
N THR A 6 -24.53 8.04 -19.92
CA THR A 6 -23.75 6.90 -20.42
C THR A 6 -22.35 6.84 -19.79
N ASP A 7 -21.72 7.99 -19.58
CA ASP A 7 -20.37 8.09 -19.01
C ASP A 7 -20.36 7.67 -17.53
N GLY A 8 -21.30 8.20 -16.73
CA GLY A 8 -21.47 7.81 -15.33
C GLY A 8 -21.80 6.33 -15.11
N ARG A 9 -22.53 5.70 -16.06
CA ARG A 9 -22.85 4.26 -16.00
C ARG A 9 -21.63 3.41 -16.36
N ALA A 10 -20.90 3.77 -17.41
CA ALA A 10 -19.65 3.09 -17.79
C ALA A 10 -18.63 3.13 -16.65
N ASP A 11 -18.50 4.28 -15.99
CA ASP A 11 -17.64 4.45 -14.82
C ASP A 11 -18.06 3.62 -13.61
N ALA A 12 -19.38 3.53 -13.35
CA ALA A 12 -19.91 2.70 -12.28
C ALA A 12 -19.62 1.21 -12.52
N THR A 13 -19.83 0.72 -13.75
CA THR A 13 -19.53 -0.66 -14.15
C THR A 13 -18.03 -0.95 -14.04
N ARG A 14 -17.16 -0.05 -14.51
CA ARG A 14 -15.70 -0.19 -14.35
C ARG A 14 -15.30 -0.34 -12.88
N ARG A 15 -15.85 0.51 -12.00
CA ARG A 15 -15.58 0.42 -10.54
C ARG A 15 -16.10 -0.87 -9.93
N GLN A 16 -17.25 -1.37 -10.38
CA GLN A 16 -17.83 -2.64 -9.92
C GLN A 16 -16.94 -3.83 -10.26
N ILE A 17 -16.43 -3.89 -11.49
CA ILE A 17 -15.47 -4.93 -11.92
C ILE A 17 -14.20 -4.86 -11.07
N LEU A 18 -13.62 -3.67 -10.88
CA LEU A 18 -12.42 -3.49 -10.06
C LEU A 18 -12.64 -3.97 -8.62
N ARG A 19 -13.77 -3.61 -7.99
CA ARG A 19 -14.09 -4.06 -6.62
C ARG A 19 -14.20 -5.58 -6.52
N ALA A 20 -14.95 -6.21 -7.43
CA ALA A 20 -15.11 -7.67 -7.43
C ALA A 20 -13.77 -8.39 -7.66
N ALA A 21 -12.95 -7.89 -8.58
CA ALA A 21 -11.63 -8.43 -8.84
C ALA A 21 -10.69 -8.26 -7.65
N SER A 22 -10.64 -7.08 -7.03
CA SER A 22 -9.86 -6.85 -5.81
C SER A 22 -10.29 -7.79 -4.69
N HIS A 23 -11.59 -8.03 -4.49
CA HIS A 23 -12.06 -8.97 -3.49
C HIS A 23 -11.51 -10.39 -3.70
N GLN A 24 -11.48 -10.85 -4.96
CA GLN A 24 -10.97 -12.18 -5.30
C GLN A 24 -9.45 -12.27 -5.16
N PHE A 25 -8.71 -11.30 -5.71
CA PHE A 25 -7.24 -11.30 -5.66
C PHE A 25 -6.66 -10.99 -4.27
N ALA A 26 -7.45 -10.41 -3.37
CA ALA A 26 -7.08 -10.25 -1.97
C ALA A 26 -7.00 -11.60 -1.22
N ARG A 27 -7.71 -12.63 -1.69
CA ARG A 27 -7.89 -13.91 -0.97
C ARG A 27 -7.27 -15.11 -1.69
N ARG A 28 -7.10 -15.03 -3.01
CA ARG A 28 -6.67 -16.15 -3.86
C ARG A 28 -5.53 -15.70 -4.77
N ALA A 29 -4.61 -16.61 -5.08
CA ALA A 29 -3.52 -16.32 -6.01
C ALA A 29 -4.08 -15.98 -7.40
N TYR A 30 -3.36 -15.14 -8.15
CA TYR A 30 -3.81 -14.67 -9.48
C TYR A 30 -4.23 -15.79 -10.43
N HIS A 31 -3.51 -16.92 -10.41
CA HIS A 31 -3.75 -18.06 -11.28
C HIS A 31 -5.02 -18.85 -10.90
N ASP A 32 -5.43 -18.82 -9.63
CA ASP A 32 -6.59 -19.55 -9.11
C ASP A 32 -7.92 -18.80 -9.29
N VAL A 33 -7.85 -17.50 -9.61
CA VAL A 33 -9.05 -16.68 -9.85
C VAL A 33 -9.47 -16.76 -11.32
N GLY A 34 -10.66 -17.33 -11.56
CA GLY A 34 -11.28 -17.33 -12.89
C GLY A 34 -11.91 -15.98 -13.25
N LEU A 35 -11.98 -15.67 -14.54
CA LEU A 35 -12.75 -14.50 -15.01
C LEU A 35 -14.24 -14.65 -14.67
N ASP A 36 -14.75 -15.88 -14.73
CA ASP A 36 -16.14 -16.21 -14.39
C ASP A 36 -16.45 -15.96 -12.91
N ASP A 37 -15.51 -16.23 -11.99
CA ASP A 37 -15.66 -15.92 -10.56
C ASP A 37 -15.83 -14.41 -10.32
N ILE A 38 -14.99 -13.60 -10.99
CA ILE A 38 -15.04 -12.13 -10.89
C ILE A 38 -16.37 -11.61 -11.42
N LEU A 39 -16.82 -12.12 -12.56
CA LEU A 39 -18.07 -11.71 -13.20
C LEU A 39 -19.30 -12.11 -12.40
N ALA A 40 -19.30 -13.32 -11.83
CA ALA A 40 -20.36 -13.78 -10.95
C ALA A 40 -20.48 -12.89 -9.72
N GLN A 41 -19.35 -12.55 -9.07
CA GLN A 41 -19.36 -11.63 -7.94
C GLN A 41 -19.77 -10.21 -8.34
N ALA A 42 -19.37 -9.75 -9.54
CA ALA A 42 -19.73 -8.44 -10.03
C ALA A 42 -21.18 -8.37 -10.51
N GLU A 43 -21.91 -9.48 -10.65
CA GLU A 43 -23.22 -9.56 -11.30
C GLU A 43 -23.19 -8.97 -12.74
N LEU A 44 -22.11 -9.25 -13.47
CA LEU A 44 -21.87 -8.71 -14.82
C LEU A 44 -21.58 -9.82 -15.83
N THR A 45 -21.73 -9.49 -17.11
CA THR A 45 -21.44 -10.41 -18.22
C THR A 45 -20.00 -10.29 -18.71
N LYS A 46 -19.50 -11.30 -19.43
CA LYS A 46 -18.21 -11.24 -20.14
C LYS A 46 -18.12 -10.02 -21.05
N GLY A 47 -19.20 -9.70 -21.77
CA GLY A 47 -19.25 -8.53 -22.66
C GLY A 47 -19.01 -7.22 -21.91
N ALA A 48 -19.61 -7.04 -20.73
CA ALA A 48 -19.37 -5.87 -19.90
C ALA A 48 -17.93 -5.75 -19.42
N MET A 49 -17.28 -6.88 -19.08
CA MET A 49 -15.86 -6.86 -18.72
C MET A 49 -14.97 -6.50 -19.90
N TYR A 50 -15.15 -7.14 -21.06
CA TYR A 50 -14.31 -6.88 -22.24
C TYR A 50 -14.45 -5.46 -22.79
N PHE A 51 -15.57 -4.78 -22.52
CA PHE A 51 -15.73 -3.37 -22.80
C PHE A 51 -14.76 -2.48 -21.98
N HIS A 52 -14.44 -2.87 -20.74
CA HIS A 52 -13.59 -2.08 -19.83
C HIS A 52 -12.14 -2.58 -19.71
N PHE A 53 -11.92 -3.89 -19.85
CA PHE A 53 -10.63 -4.55 -19.65
C PHE A 53 -10.44 -5.65 -20.69
N ARG A 54 -9.34 -5.60 -21.44
CA ARG A 54 -9.10 -6.54 -22.55
C ARG A 54 -8.79 -7.97 -22.09
N SER A 55 -8.39 -8.16 -20.83
CA SER A 55 -8.03 -9.45 -20.25
C SER A 55 -8.02 -9.41 -18.72
N LYS A 56 -7.99 -10.59 -18.06
CA LYS A 56 -7.76 -10.71 -16.61
C LYS A 56 -6.43 -10.04 -16.19
N HIS A 57 -5.41 -10.13 -17.05
CA HIS A 57 -4.13 -9.45 -16.87
C HIS A 57 -4.28 -7.92 -16.89
N ALA A 58 -4.95 -7.36 -17.89
CA ALA A 58 -5.19 -5.91 -17.96
C ALA A 58 -5.98 -5.39 -16.75
N LEU A 59 -6.91 -6.19 -16.24
CA LEU A 59 -7.64 -5.90 -15.00
C LEU A 59 -6.72 -5.91 -13.77
N ALA A 60 -5.83 -6.90 -13.65
CA ALA A 60 -4.85 -6.96 -12.57
C ALA A 60 -3.88 -5.76 -12.59
N VAL A 61 -3.34 -5.41 -13.76
CA VAL A 61 -2.46 -4.24 -13.92
C VAL A 61 -3.19 -2.96 -13.50
N ALA A 62 -4.45 -2.77 -13.92
CA ALA A 62 -5.23 -1.61 -13.54
C ALA A 62 -5.49 -1.51 -12.02
N ILE A 63 -5.59 -2.64 -11.31
CA ILE A 63 -5.67 -2.64 -9.84
C ILE A 63 -4.35 -2.18 -9.23
N ILE A 64 -3.21 -2.71 -9.70
CA ILE A 64 -1.87 -2.33 -9.22
C ILE A 64 -1.63 -0.82 -9.42
N GLU A 65 -1.91 -0.31 -10.62
CA GLU A 65 -1.72 1.10 -10.96
C GLU A 65 -2.59 2.00 -10.08
N ARG A 66 -3.87 1.65 -9.92
CA ARG A 66 -4.78 2.39 -9.05
C ARG A 66 -4.27 2.44 -7.61
N GLN A 67 -3.87 1.31 -7.04
CA GLN A 67 -3.36 1.28 -5.67
C GLN A 67 -2.04 2.06 -5.52
N THR A 68 -1.21 2.08 -6.57
CA THR A 68 0.01 2.89 -6.60
C THR A 68 -0.33 4.39 -6.57
N THR A 69 -1.25 4.84 -7.42
CA THR A 69 -1.70 6.24 -7.44
C THR A 69 -2.35 6.64 -6.11
N ASP A 70 -3.24 5.79 -5.58
CA ASP A 70 -3.91 6.04 -4.29
C ASP A 70 -2.87 6.14 -3.15
N GLY A 71 -1.83 5.30 -3.17
CA GLY A 71 -0.73 5.35 -2.21
C GLY A 71 0.10 6.63 -2.28
N ALA A 72 0.46 7.08 -3.49
CA ALA A 72 1.20 8.32 -3.68
C ALA A 72 0.41 9.54 -3.18
N ALA A 73 -0.89 9.62 -3.47
CA ALA A 73 -1.75 10.70 -2.98
C ALA A 73 -1.84 10.75 -1.44
N LYS A 74 -1.78 9.60 -0.77
CA LYS A 74 -1.76 9.54 0.71
C LYS A 74 -0.45 10.06 1.31
N VAL A 75 0.69 9.84 0.64
CA VAL A 75 1.97 10.42 1.06
C VAL A 75 1.88 11.94 0.97
N GLU A 76 1.38 12.47 -0.15
CA GLU A 76 1.19 13.91 -0.34
C GLU A 76 0.24 14.50 0.71
N GLU A 77 -0.89 13.86 0.99
CA GLU A 77 -1.83 14.29 2.04
C GLU A 77 -1.14 14.40 3.42
N LEU A 78 -0.35 13.40 3.82
CA LEU A 78 0.36 13.42 5.09
C LEU A 78 1.37 14.58 5.18
N LEU A 79 2.09 14.87 4.10
CA LEU A 79 2.99 16.02 4.03
C LEU A 79 2.22 17.34 4.18
N THR A 80 1.06 17.49 3.52
CA THR A 80 0.24 18.72 3.62
C THR A 80 -0.34 18.96 5.02
N ARG A 81 -0.42 17.92 5.86
CA ARG A 81 -0.90 18.01 7.24
C ARG A 81 0.14 18.53 8.23
N GLY A 82 1.35 18.85 7.76
CA GLY A 82 2.42 19.44 8.56
C GLY A 82 3.14 18.44 9.48
N LEU A 83 3.08 17.14 9.16
CA LEU A 83 3.94 16.14 9.80
C LEU A 83 5.39 16.35 9.35
N SER A 84 6.35 16.02 10.22
CA SER A 84 7.75 15.90 9.82
C SER A 84 7.92 14.78 8.79
N GLY A 85 9.03 14.78 8.06
CA GLY A 85 9.35 13.73 7.10
C GLY A 85 9.36 12.35 7.76
N LEU A 86 9.99 12.21 8.94
CA LEU A 86 10.05 10.92 9.62
C LEU A 86 8.70 10.50 10.22
N GLU A 87 7.91 11.44 10.73
CA GLU A 87 6.53 11.16 11.14
C GLU A 87 5.68 10.67 9.97
N THR A 88 5.83 11.30 8.79
CA THR A 88 5.14 10.91 7.55
C THR A 88 5.50 9.50 7.13
N LEU A 89 6.79 9.15 7.17
CA LEU A 89 7.28 7.81 6.83
C LEU A 89 6.69 6.73 7.76
N ILE A 90 6.66 6.98 9.07
CA ILE A 90 6.08 6.07 10.06
C ILE A 90 4.57 5.95 9.83
N ASP A 91 3.84 7.06 9.77
CA ASP A 91 2.38 7.07 9.59
C ASP A 91 1.96 6.38 8.29
N PHE A 92 2.67 6.66 7.19
CA PHE A 92 2.41 6.02 5.91
C PHE A 92 2.60 4.50 5.98
N SER A 93 3.67 4.02 6.64
CA SER A 93 3.90 2.58 6.78
C SER A 93 2.77 1.85 7.51
N TYR A 94 2.21 2.47 8.57
CA TYR A 94 1.05 1.94 9.30
C TYR A 94 -0.24 2.06 8.50
N LEU A 95 -0.41 3.13 7.72
CA LEU A 95 -1.55 3.31 6.85
C LEU A 95 -1.60 2.21 5.79
N ILE A 96 -0.47 1.88 5.15
CA ILE A 96 -0.37 0.77 4.20
C ILE A 96 -0.61 -0.56 4.89
N ALA A 97 0.00 -0.80 6.07
CA ALA A 97 -0.20 -2.04 6.82
C ALA A 97 -1.68 -2.29 7.19
N VAL A 98 -2.35 -1.27 7.74
CA VAL A 98 -3.79 -1.35 8.06
C VAL A 98 -4.62 -1.52 6.78
N GLY A 99 -4.23 -0.85 5.69
CA GLY A 99 -4.85 -1.02 4.38
C GLY A 99 -4.74 -2.46 3.87
N ASP A 100 -3.58 -3.07 3.95
CA ASP A 100 -3.34 -4.47 3.55
C ASP A 100 -4.14 -5.45 4.43
N ILE A 101 -4.34 -5.11 5.71
CA ILE A 101 -5.16 -5.92 6.62
C ILE A 101 -6.66 -5.79 6.30
N LYS A 102 -7.18 -4.58 6.11
CA LYS A 102 -8.63 -4.31 6.15
C LYS A 102 -9.27 -4.04 4.78
N THR A 103 -8.50 -3.72 3.75
CA THR A 103 -9.03 -3.33 2.45
C THR A 103 -8.59 -4.25 1.33
N ASP A 104 -9.56 -4.94 0.73
CA ASP A 104 -9.36 -5.83 -0.41
C ASP A 104 -8.57 -5.17 -1.54
N GLY A 105 -8.80 -3.87 -1.80
CA GLY A 105 -8.08 -3.12 -2.83
C GLY A 105 -6.56 -3.11 -2.62
N VAL A 106 -6.12 -2.71 -1.42
CA VAL A 106 -4.70 -2.61 -1.07
C VAL A 106 -4.06 -3.99 -1.06
N ARG A 107 -4.71 -4.96 -0.39
CA ARG A 107 -4.23 -6.35 -0.34
C ARG A 107 -4.10 -6.97 -1.73
N ALA A 108 -5.10 -6.79 -2.59
CA ALA A 108 -5.05 -7.25 -3.97
C ALA A 108 -3.93 -6.59 -4.76
N GLY A 109 -3.74 -5.27 -4.64
CA GLY A 109 -2.66 -4.56 -5.32
C GLY A 109 -1.28 -5.14 -4.98
N LEU A 110 -1.02 -5.39 -3.70
CA LEU A 110 0.24 -5.97 -3.23
C LEU A 110 0.42 -7.44 -3.67
N ASN A 111 -0.62 -8.27 -3.55
CA ASN A 111 -0.58 -9.66 -4.03
C ASN A 111 -0.34 -9.76 -5.55
N LEU A 112 -0.98 -8.88 -6.32
CA LEU A 112 -0.84 -8.82 -7.77
C LEU A 112 0.54 -8.29 -8.18
N LEU A 113 1.11 -7.34 -7.42
CA LEU A 113 2.47 -6.87 -7.66
C LEU A 113 3.50 -8.01 -7.52
N GLU A 114 3.33 -8.88 -6.51
CA GLU A 114 4.21 -10.03 -6.25
C GLU A 114 4.08 -11.15 -7.28
N SER A 115 2.89 -11.36 -7.83
CA SER A 115 2.60 -12.44 -8.79
C SER A 115 2.69 -11.98 -10.26
N VAL A 116 1.90 -11.00 -10.64
CA VAL A 116 1.78 -10.48 -12.02
C VAL A 116 2.85 -9.46 -12.35
N GLY A 117 3.26 -8.64 -11.38
CA GLY A 117 4.23 -7.58 -11.63
C GLY A 117 5.61 -8.08 -12.11
N ARG A 118 5.96 -9.33 -11.81
CA ARG A 118 7.27 -9.93 -12.17
C ARG A 118 7.44 -10.20 -13.66
N SER A 119 6.38 -10.56 -14.37
CA SER A 119 6.48 -11.07 -15.75
C SER A 119 6.77 -9.98 -16.80
N GLU A 120 6.58 -8.70 -16.47
CA GLU A 120 6.69 -7.58 -17.43
C GLU A 120 7.59 -6.44 -16.92
N GLY A 121 8.37 -6.66 -15.86
CA GLY A 121 9.21 -5.62 -15.25
C GLY A 121 8.42 -4.52 -14.50
N LEU A 122 7.08 -4.62 -14.47
CA LEU A 122 6.18 -3.72 -13.75
C LEU A 122 6.55 -3.63 -12.27
N GLN A 123 6.82 -4.78 -11.63
CA GLN A 123 7.21 -4.81 -10.21
C GLN A 123 8.46 -3.99 -9.95
N LYS A 124 9.53 -4.22 -10.71
CA LYS A 124 10.78 -3.49 -10.53
C LYS A 124 10.57 -1.99 -10.70
N ARG A 125 9.84 -1.58 -11.75
CA ARG A 125 9.53 -0.17 -12.00
C ARG A 125 8.78 0.47 -10.82
N LEU A 126 7.72 -0.16 -10.34
CA LEU A 126 6.90 0.39 -9.25
C LEU A 126 7.66 0.42 -7.92
N LEU A 127 8.45 -0.62 -7.60
CA LEU A 127 9.30 -0.61 -6.41
C LEU A 127 10.37 0.49 -6.48
N ASP A 128 10.97 0.71 -7.65
CA ASP A 128 11.90 1.82 -7.88
C ASP A 128 11.20 3.20 -7.76
N GLU A 129 9.96 3.33 -8.24
CA GLU A 129 9.15 4.55 -8.10
C GLU A 129 8.77 4.82 -6.63
N TRP A 130 8.36 3.79 -5.88
CA TRP A 130 8.04 3.93 -4.46
C TRP A 130 9.26 4.27 -3.62
N ALA A 131 10.41 3.63 -3.88
CA ALA A 131 11.65 3.95 -3.20
C ALA A 131 12.05 5.42 -3.43
N LYS A 132 11.93 5.93 -4.66
CA LYS A 132 12.17 7.34 -4.99
C LYS A 132 11.20 8.29 -4.29
N ALA A 133 9.92 7.95 -4.25
CA ALA A 133 8.92 8.77 -3.57
C ALA A 133 9.21 8.88 -2.07
N LEU A 134 9.55 7.76 -1.42
CA LEU A 134 9.94 7.75 0.00
C LEU A 134 11.28 8.46 0.23
N ALA A 135 12.23 8.35 -0.69
CA ALA A 135 13.51 9.07 -0.62
C ALA A 135 13.30 10.59 -0.56
N GLY A 136 12.34 11.14 -1.33
CA GLY A 136 11.99 12.56 -1.23
C GLY A 136 11.47 12.97 0.15
N VAL A 137 10.78 12.07 0.87
CA VAL A 137 10.36 12.30 2.25
C VAL A 137 11.53 12.14 3.24
N VAL A 138 12.47 11.24 2.95
CA VAL A 138 13.70 11.09 3.73
C VAL A 138 14.58 12.34 3.62
N GLU A 139 14.68 12.95 2.44
CA GLU A 139 15.40 14.23 2.24
C GLU A 139 14.85 15.32 3.18
N GLN A 140 13.52 15.40 3.32
CA GLN A 140 12.88 16.30 4.26
C GLN A 140 13.24 15.95 5.72
N ALA A 141 13.19 14.67 6.10
CA ALA A 141 13.55 14.24 7.46
C ALA A 141 15.03 14.51 7.81
N ILE A 142 15.94 14.45 6.83
CA ILE A 142 17.34 14.85 7.01
C ILE A 142 17.42 16.38 7.20
N ALA A 143 16.73 17.16 6.37
CA ALA A 143 16.71 18.62 6.47
C ALA A 143 16.11 19.14 7.79
N GLU A 144 15.17 18.39 8.38
CA GLU A 144 14.56 18.67 9.69
C GLU A 144 15.43 18.24 10.87
N GLY A 145 16.56 17.57 10.62
CA GLY A 145 17.47 17.06 11.63
C GLY A 145 16.91 15.86 12.39
N ASP A 146 15.98 15.10 11.80
CA ASP A 146 15.47 13.86 12.39
C ASP A 146 16.39 12.66 12.06
N ILE A 147 16.90 12.62 10.83
CA ILE A 147 17.80 11.57 10.32
C ILE A 147 19.24 12.10 10.21
N HIS A 148 20.22 11.21 10.35
CA HIS A 148 21.65 11.52 10.14
C HIS A 148 21.93 12.03 8.72
N GLU A 149 22.75 13.07 8.59
CA GLU A 149 23.12 13.67 7.30
C GLU A 149 23.95 12.74 6.40
N ASP A 150 24.61 11.75 6.99
CA ASP A 150 25.40 10.74 6.27
C ASP A 150 24.52 9.66 5.60
N CYS A 151 23.21 9.64 5.88
CA CYS A 151 22.30 8.68 5.25
C CYS A 151 21.98 9.10 3.81
N ASP A 152 22.14 8.17 2.86
CA ASP A 152 21.63 8.36 1.50
C ASP A 152 20.10 8.19 1.49
N PRO A 153 19.31 9.20 1.03
CA PRO A 153 17.85 9.11 1.01
C PRO A 153 17.30 7.96 0.18
N GLN A 154 17.97 7.60 -0.92
CA GLN A 154 17.56 6.49 -1.78
C GLN A 154 17.76 5.14 -1.09
N ASP A 155 18.84 4.99 -0.34
CA ASP A 155 19.10 3.76 0.42
C ASP A 155 18.07 3.58 1.55
N VAL A 156 17.74 4.65 2.28
CA VAL A 156 16.70 4.60 3.33
C VAL A 156 15.33 4.33 2.71
N GLY A 157 14.96 5.02 1.62
CA GLY A 157 13.70 4.80 0.91
C GLY A 157 13.57 3.35 0.40
N ARG A 158 14.64 2.79 -0.16
CA ARG A 158 14.71 1.40 -0.59
C ARG A 158 14.63 0.41 0.58
N LEU A 159 15.29 0.71 1.70
CA LEU A 159 15.23 -0.11 2.92
C LEU A 159 13.79 -0.18 3.45
N MET A 160 13.07 0.94 3.46
CA MET A 160 11.67 0.98 3.88
C MET A 160 10.75 0.12 3.01
N VAL A 161 10.87 0.22 1.68
CA VAL A 161 10.12 -0.64 0.76
C VAL A 161 10.47 -2.11 1.01
N SER A 162 11.76 -2.42 1.16
CA SER A 162 12.24 -3.79 1.38
C SER A 162 11.74 -4.37 2.69
N LEU A 163 11.74 -3.57 3.76
CA LEU A 163 11.22 -3.94 5.08
C LEU A 163 9.72 -4.25 4.99
N HIS A 164 8.93 -3.41 4.33
CA HIS A 164 7.49 -3.64 4.20
C HIS A 164 7.19 -4.90 3.39
N MET A 165 7.82 -5.06 2.21
CA MET A 165 7.64 -6.25 1.38
C MET A 165 8.11 -7.52 2.09
N GLY A 166 9.27 -7.46 2.78
CA GLY A 166 9.81 -8.57 3.55
C GLY A 166 8.91 -8.96 4.72
N LEU A 167 8.38 -7.98 5.45
CA LEU A 167 7.50 -8.21 6.59
C LEU A 167 6.22 -8.97 6.22
N ARG A 168 5.65 -8.71 5.03
CA ARG A 168 4.51 -9.48 4.50
C ARG A 168 4.83 -10.97 4.34
N GLN A 169 6.08 -11.32 4.06
CA GLN A 169 6.53 -12.69 3.85
C GLN A 169 6.97 -13.38 5.15
N THR A 170 7.47 -12.61 6.12
CA THR A 170 8.03 -13.14 7.37
C THR A 170 7.11 -13.02 8.58
N SER A 171 6.00 -12.29 8.46
CA SER A 171 4.93 -12.19 9.46
C SER A 171 3.59 -12.67 8.87
N ASN A 172 2.48 -12.47 9.58
CA ASN A 172 1.17 -13.00 9.18
C ASN A 172 0.08 -11.91 9.22
N LEU A 173 -0.46 -11.54 8.07
CA LEU A 173 -1.55 -10.57 7.94
C LEU A 173 -2.88 -11.05 8.52
N GLU A 174 -3.06 -12.36 8.70
CA GLU A 174 -4.22 -12.96 9.37
C GLU A 174 -4.11 -12.89 10.91
N GLU A 175 -2.97 -12.42 11.42
CA GLU A 175 -2.77 -12.07 12.83
C GLU A 175 -2.44 -10.56 12.93
N PRO A 176 -3.43 -9.65 12.77
CA PRO A 176 -3.19 -8.22 12.62
C PRO A 176 -2.34 -7.59 13.72
N GLU A 177 -2.60 -7.93 14.97
CA GLU A 177 -1.83 -7.40 16.10
C GLU A 177 -0.36 -7.84 16.02
N ARG A 178 -0.11 -9.12 15.74
CA ARG A 178 1.26 -9.64 15.58
C ARG A 178 1.99 -8.93 14.44
N PHE A 179 1.34 -8.78 13.28
CA PHE A 179 1.91 -8.08 12.13
C PHE A 179 2.32 -6.64 12.47
N LEU A 180 1.43 -5.88 13.10
CA LEU A 180 1.66 -4.47 13.46
C LEU A 180 2.74 -4.31 14.54
N ARG A 181 2.86 -5.28 15.46
CA ARG A 181 3.95 -5.35 16.43
C ARG A 181 5.29 -5.71 15.79
N ASP A 182 5.30 -6.58 14.79
CA ASP A 182 6.51 -6.89 14.06
C ASP A 182 6.98 -5.70 13.20
N LEU A 183 6.04 -4.94 12.63
CA LEU A 183 6.33 -3.65 11.98
C LEU A 183 6.96 -2.65 12.96
N GLU A 184 6.42 -2.54 14.18
CA GLU A 184 6.98 -1.70 15.24
C GLU A 184 8.43 -2.08 15.55
N LYS A 185 8.72 -3.37 15.72
CA LYS A 185 10.08 -3.86 15.99
C LYS A 185 11.04 -3.56 14.84
N CYS A 186 10.60 -3.74 13.59
CA CYS A 186 11.41 -3.45 12.42
C CYS A 186 11.76 -1.96 12.34
N TRP A 187 10.80 -1.08 12.64
CA TRP A 187 11.06 0.35 12.78
C TRP A 187 12.03 0.68 13.91
N LEU A 188 11.88 0.09 15.10
CA LEU A 188 12.81 0.33 16.22
C LEU A 188 14.25 -0.05 15.89
N LEU A 189 14.45 -1.16 15.18
CA LEU A 189 15.77 -1.59 14.71
C LEU A 189 16.32 -0.62 13.67
N MET A 190 15.51 -0.22 12.68
CA MET A 190 15.93 0.72 11.64
C MET A 190 16.28 2.10 12.21
N LEU A 191 15.44 2.66 13.09
CA LEU A 191 15.65 3.96 13.72
C LEU A 191 16.96 4.02 14.50
N THR A 192 17.42 2.90 15.06
CA THR A 192 18.70 2.84 15.78
C THR A 192 19.90 3.17 14.87
N GLY A 193 19.79 2.95 13.56
CA GLY A 193 20.86 3.20 12.60
C GLY A 193 20.79 4.53 11.86
N ILE A 194 19.63 5.21 11.87
CA ILE A 194 19.41 6.40 11.01
C ILE A 194 19.09 7.68 11.80
N LEU A 195 18.71 7.58 13.07
CA LEU A 195 18.11 8.69 13.81
C LEU A 195 19.14 9.50 14.60
N GLN A 196 18.99 10.83 14.60
CA GLN A 196 19.77 11.71 15.48
C GLN A 196 19.53 11.37 16.97
N ALA A 197 20.60 11.40 17.77
CA ALA A 197 20.57 10.88 19.14
C ALA A 197 19.53 11.58 20.03
N ASP A 198 19.39 12.90 19.90
CA ASP A 198 18.44 13.74 20.65
C ASP A 198 16.97 13.52 20.23
N ARG A 199 16.73 12.92 19.07
CA ARG A 199 15.39 12.59 18.55
C ARG A 199 14.88 11.20 18.98
N THR A 200 15.75 10.37 19.56
CA THR A 200 15.47 8.96 19.89
C THR A 200 14.22 8.74 20.72
N GLU A 201 14.09 9.43 21.85
CA GLU A 201 12.98 9.19 22.76
C GLU A 201 11.65 9.62 22.14
N TYR A 202 11.65 10.76 21.43
CA TYR A 202 10.48 11.27 20.75
C TYR A 202 9.93 10.27 19.71
N PHE A 203 10.77 9.81 18.78
CA PHE A 203 10.30 8.90 17.72
C PHE A 203 9.96 7.51 18.23
N ARG A 204 10.60 7.03 19.31
CA ARG A 204 10.16 5.79 19.99
C ARG A 204 8.76 5.92 20.55
N GLN A 205 8.44 7.06 21.19
CA GLN A 205 7.09 7.32 21.70
C GLN A 205 6.07 7.55 20.58
N PHE A 206 6.45 8.25 19.51
CA PHE A 206 5.60 8.42 18.34
C PHE A 206 5.25 7.08 17.71
N LEU A 207 6.26 6.25 17.42
CA LEU A 207 6.10 4.92 16.84
C LEU A 207 5.17 4.03 17.68
N ARG A 208 5.38 3.96 19.00
CA ARG A 208 4.51 3.20 19.93
C ARG A 208 3.06 3.65 19.88
N ARG A 209 2.82 4.97 19.80
CA ARG A 209 1.48 5.54 19.68
C ARG A 209 0.83 5.13 18.37
N ARG A 210 1.57 5.17 17.26
CA ARG A 210 1.08 4.74 15.94
C ARG A 210 0.78 3.25 15.86
N ALA A 211 1.66 2.42 16.41
CA ALA A 211 1.40 0.98 16.54
C ALA A 211 0.10 0.71 17.31
N SER A 212 -0.09 1.36 18.47
CA SER A 212 -1.28 1.18 19.31
C SER A 212 -2.57 1.63 18.61
N LEU A 213 -2.53 2.76 17.91
CA LEU A 213 -3.66 3.25 17.11
C LEU A 213 -4.00 2.29 15.97
N ALA A 214 -2.99 1.79 15.25
CA ALA A 214 -3.19 0.83 14.18
C ALA A 214 -3.81 -0.48 14.71
N ILE A 215 -3.30 -1.03 15.81
CA ILE A 215 -3.83 -2.26 16.43
C ILE A 215 -5.30 -2.07 16.81
N THR A 216 -5.61 -0.97 17.50
CA THR A 216 -6.98 -0.63 17.90
C THR A 216 -7.89 -0.49 16.68
N SER A 217 -7.40 0.15 15.61
CA SER A 217 -8.16 0.32 14.39
C SER A 217 -8.45 -1.02 13.70
N THR A 218 -7.56 -2.01 13.82
CA THR A 218 -7.76 -3.35 13.21
C THR A 218 -8.72 -4.22 14.01
N SER A 219 -8.76 -4.09 15.34
CA SER A 219 -9.66 -4.89 16.21
C SER A 219 -11.12 -4.42 16.16
N THR A 220 -11.38 -3.13 15.91
CA THR A 220 -12.75 -2.56 15.84
C THR A 220 -13.52 -2.91 14.55
N GLY A 221 -13.00 -3.80 13.69
CA GLY A 221 -13.67 -4.22 12.45
C GLY A 221 -14.18 -5.67 12.46
N ALA A 222 -14.30 -6.31 13.62
CA ALA A 222 -14.71 -7.71 13.76
C ALA A 222 -16.19 -7.90 14.14
N ASP A 223 -17.00 -6.83 14.11
CA ASP A 223 -18.45 -6.87 14.36
C ASP A 223 -19.26 -6.63 13.07
#